data_AF-A0A7J2YUY0-F1
#
_entry.id   AF-A0A7J2YUY0-F1
#
_cell.length_a   1.000
_cell.length_b   1.000
_cell.length_c   1.000
_cell.angle_alpha   90.00
_cell.angle_beta   90.00
_cell.angle_gamma   90.00
#
_symmetry.space_group_name_H-M   'P 1'
#
loop_
_entity.id
_entity.type
_entity.pdbx_description
1 polymer ?
#
loop_
_entity_poly.entity_id
_entity_poly.type
_entity_poly.pdbx_seq_one_letter_code
_entity_poly.pdbx_strand_id
1 'polypeptide(L)'
;MVGETIEAAIIAFVLIFVSTCAIYYLGKRAAPKTAISENEQAAYACGEKVTFQGLKINVSLFKYLVYFVIFDSAVLVLAFAALSIIAVNPLLLILYIGIILAAGIVLLDGGKE
;
A
#
# COMPACT_ATOMS: atom_id res chain seq x y z
N MET A 1 -15.51 10.83 23.98
CA MET A 1 -14.54 11.56 23.13
C MET A 1 -13.64 10.61 22.32
N VAL A 2 -12.87 9.68 22.92
CA VAL A 2 -12.05 8.71 22.15
C VAL A 2 -12.88 7.70 21.34
N GLY A 3 -14.05 7.28 21.85
CA GLY A 3 -14.96 6.35 21.14
C GLY A 3 -15.50 6.92 19.82
N GLU A 4 -16.02 8.15 19.83
CA GLU A 4 -16.52 8.84 18.62
C GLU A 4 -15.45 9.00 17.54
N THR A 5 -14.20 9.31 17.93
CA THR A 5 -13.11 9.46 16.96
C THR A 5 -12.74 8.15 16.28
N ILE A 6 -12.91 7.01 16.96
CA ILE A 6 -12.61 5.68 16.41
C ILE A 6 -13.72 5.26 15.44
N GLU A 7 -14.98 5.46 15.81
CA GLU A 7 -16.10 5.17 14.92
C GLU A 7 -15.99 5.99 13.62
N ALA A 8 -15.68 7.29 13.74
CA ALA A 8 -15.45 8.14 12.58
C ALA A 8 -14.27 7.65 11.72
N ALA A 9 -13.17 7.19 12.32
CA ALA A 9 -12.02 6.66 11.59
C ALA A 9 -12.34 5.36 10.84
N ILE A 10 -13.08 4.45 11.47
CA ILE A 10 -13.50 3.19 10.83
C ILE A 10 -14.45 3.47 9.67
N ILE A 11 -15.44 4.34 9.88
CA ILE A 11 -16.38 4.74 8.83
C ILE A 11 -15.64 5.39 7.66
N ALA A 12 -14.72 6.31 7.94
CA ALA A 12 -13.91 6.96 6.91
C ALA A 12 -13.07 5.95 6.11
N PHE A 13 -12.40 5.01 6.80
CA PHE A 13 -11.60 3.97 6.14
C PHE A 13 -12.47 3.10 5.21
N VAL A 14 -13.62 2.63 5.70
CA VAL A 14 -14.54 1.81 4.90
C VAL A 14 -15.05 2.59 3.69
N LEU A 15 -15.43 3.86 3.84
CA LEU A 15 -15.88 4.70 2.74
C LEU A 15 -14.78 4.90 1.69
N ILE A 16 -13.54 5.20 2.10
CA ILE A 16 -12.41 5.36 1.18
C ILE A 16 -12.13 4.05 0.45
N PHE A 17 -12.12 2.92 1.16
CA PHE A 17 -11.86 1.62 0.57
C PHE A 17 -12.94 1.24 -0.46
N VAL A 18 -14.21 1.35 -0.08
CA VAL A 18 -15.35 1.06 -0.96
C VAL A 18 -15.37 1.99 -2.16
N SER A 19 -15.15 3.29 -1.97
CA SER A 19 -15.11 4.25 -3.08
C SER A 19 -13.98 3.95 -4.06
N THR A 20 -12.79 3.56 -3.56
CA THR A 20 -11.65 3.19 -4.40
C THR A 20 -11.96 1.92 -5.20
N CYS A 21 -12.50 0.88 -4.56
CA CYS A 21 -12.93 -0.33 -5.25
C CYS A 21 -14.02 -0.04 -6.30
N ALA A 22 -14.97 0.84 -5.99
CA ALA A 22 -16.03 1.24 -6.91
C ALA A 22 -15.45 1.97 -8.13
N ILE A 23 -14.56 2.95 -7.92
CA ILE A 23 -13.87 3.67 -9.01
C ILE A 23 -13.09 2.69 -9.87
N TYR A 24 -12.32 1.79 -9.27
CA TYR A 24 -11.55 0.78 -10.00
C TYR A 24 -12.46 -0.13 -10.85
N TYR A 25 -13.54 -0.64 -10.27
CA TYR A 25 -14.46 -1.55 -10.97
C TYR A 25 -15.24 -0.85 -12.07
N LEU A 26 -15.74 0.37 -11.82
CA LEU A 26 -16.43 1.19 -12.81
C LEU A 26 -15.48 1.57 -13.94
N GLY A 27 -14.25 1.99 -13.63
CA GLY A 27 -13.21 2.31 -14.61
C GLY A 27 -12.88 1.09 -15.48
N LYS A 28 -12.66 -0.07 -14.86
CA LYS A 28 -12.42 -1.34 -15.58
C LYS A 28 -13.58 -1.74 -16.48
N ARG A 29 -14.83 -1.52 -16.05
CA ARG A 29 -16.03 -1.87 -16.84
C ARG A 29 -16.29 -0.89 -17.98
N ALA A 30 -16.04 0.40 -17.76
CA ALA A 30 -16.23 1.45 -18.75
C ALA A 30 -15.09 1.52 -19.77
N ALA A 31 -13.89 1.05 -19.42
CA ALA A 31 -12.74 1.06 -20.31
C ALA A 31 -12.99 0.21 -21.58
N PRO A 32 -12.60 0.72 -22.76
CA PRO A 32 -12.65 -0.05 -23.99
C PRO A 32 -11.73 -1.27 -23.85
N LYS A 33 -12.24 -2.45 -24.21
CA LYS A 33 -11.43 -3.67 -24.25
C LYS A 33 -10.50 -3.58 -25.46
N THR A 34 -9.24 -3.22 -25.24
CA THR A 34 -8.22 -3.22 -26.28
C THR A 34 -7.80 -4.65 -26.64
N ALA A 35 -7.50 -4.87 -27.91
CA ALA A 35 -7.12 -6.18 -28.43
C ALA A 35 -5.66 -6.43 -28.10
N ILE A 36 -5.39 -7.13 -26.99
CA ILE A 36 -4.06 -7.43 -26.43
C ILE A 36 -3.04 -7.74 -27.55
N SER A 37 -2.29 -6.71 -27.95
CA SER A 37 -1.20 -6.81 -28.91
C SER A 37 0.14 -6.75 -28.18
N GLU A 38 1.19 -7.36 -28.75
CA GLU A 38 2.55 -7.28 -28.15
C GLU A 38 3.00 -5.84 -27.93
N ASN A 39 2.59 -4.92 -28.80
CA ASN A 39 2.96 -3.50 -28.72
C ASN A 39 2.19 -2.75 -27.61
N GLU A 40 0.98 -3.17 -27.24
CA GLU A 40 0.22 -2.55 -26.13
C GLU A 40 0.71 -3.00 -24.76
N GLN A 41 1.27 -4.21 -24.66
CA GLN A 41 1.91 -4.69 -23.42
C GLN A 41 3.38 -4.27 -23.31
N ALA A 42 3.99 -3.82 -24.41
CA ALA A 42 5.35 -3.33 -24.39
C ALA A 42 5.44 -2.06 -23.55
N ALA A 43 6.54 -1.94 -22.80
CA ALA A 43 6.79 -0.75 -22.03
C ALA A 43 6.99 0.47 -22.94
N TYR A 44 6.51 1.63 -22.48
CA TYR A 44 6.55 2.85 -23.27
C TYR A 44 8.00 3.31 -23.49
N ALA A 45 8.45 3.25 -24.74
CA ALA A 45 9.76 3.75 -25.16
C ALA A 45 9.72 4.27 -26.60
N CYS A 46 8.76 5.15 -26.92
CA CYS A 46 8.62 5.74 -28.25
C CYS A 46 8.57 4.72 -29.41
N GLY A 47 8.05 3.51 -29.15
CA GLY A 47 7.98 2.41 -30.12
C GLY A 47 9.22 1.51 -30.18
N GLU A 48 10.27 1.81 -29.40
CA GLU A 48 11.44 0.95 -29.27
C GLU A 48 11.15 -0.22 -28.32
N LYS A 49 11.60 -1.42 -28.69
CA LYS A 49 11.48 -2.62 -27.85
C LYS A 49 12.56 -2.56 -26.77
N VAL A 50 12.25 -1.93 -25.65
CA VAL A 50 13.12 -1.91 -24.48
C VAL A 50 12.91 -3.16 -23.63
N THR A 51 14.01 -3.83 -23.29
CA THR A 51 13.99 -4.87 -22.26
C THR A 51 14.34 -4.22 -20.93
N PHE A 52 13.38 -4.20 -20.00
CA PHE A 52 13.62 -3.69 -18.66
C PHE A 52 14.56 -4.66 -17.93
N GLN A 53 15.80 -4.24 -17.73
CA GLN A 53 16.79 -5.05 -17.03
C GLN A 53 16.66 -4.84 -15.51
N GLY A 54 15.50 -5.21 -14.96
CA GLY A 54 15.17 -5.13 -13.53
C GLY A 54 15.20 -3.73 -12.92
N LEU A 55 14.50 -3.55 -11.81
CA LEU A 55 14.58 -2.30 -11.05
C LEU A 55 15.97 -2.21 -10.38
N LYS A 56 16.91 -1.49 -10.98
CA LYS A 56 18.19 -1.19 -10.31
C LYS A 56 17.93 -0.20 -9.17
N ILE A 57 17.74 -0.72 -7.96
CA ILE A 57 17.53 0.09 -6.76
C ILE A 57 18.75 0.99 -6.58
N ASN A 58 18.55 2.30 -6.75
CA ASN A 58 19.60 3.30 -6.52
C ASN A 58 19.97 3.32 -5.03
N VAL A 59 21.25 3.53 -4.71
CA VAL A 59 21.77 3.64 -3.33
C VAL A 59 21.01 4.70 -2.51
N SER A 60 20.49 5.75 -3.16
CA SER A 60 19.64 6.75 -2.51
C SER A 60 18.31 6.17 -2.03
N LEU A 61 17.64 5.36 -2.85
CA LEU A 61 16.37 4.72 -2.53
C LEU A 61 16.57 3.68 -1.42
N PHE A 62 17.67 2.94 -1.46
CA PHE A 62 18.02 1.98 -0.41
C PHE A 62 18.19 2.67 0.95
N LYS A 63 18.92 3.79 1.02
CA LYS A 63 19.06 4.58 2.25
C LYS A 63 17.71 5.07 2.77
N TYR A 64 16.85 5.56 1.87
CA TYR A 64 15.49 5.97 2.22
C TYR A 64 14.69 4.82 2.84
N LEU A 65 14.71 3.63 2.22
CA LEU A 65 14.01 2.45 2.73
C LEU A 65 14.50 2.03 4.12
N VAL A 66 15.83 2.08 4.35
CA VAL A 66 16.40 1.79 5.67
C VAL A 66 15.87 2.78 6.72
N TYR A 67 15.90 4.08 6.43
CA TYR A 67 15.35 5.07 7.36
C TYR A 67 13.85 4.89 7.58
N PHE A 68 13.09 4.61 6.51
CA PHE A 68 11.66 4.34 6.60
C PHE A 68 11.36 3.17 7.55
N VAL A 69 12.08 2.05 7.42
CA VAL A 69 11.92 0.87 8.29
C VAL A 69 12.26 1.20 9.75
N ILE A 70 13.33 1.98 9.99
CA ILE A 70 13.70 2.40 11.35
C ILE A 70 12.57 3.22 11.98
N PHE A 71 12.09 4.25 11.28
CA PHE A 71 11.02 5.11 11.80
C PHE A 71 9.70 4.36 11.97
N ASP A 72 9.34 3.47 11.04
CA ASP A 72 8.11 2.67 11.11
C ASP A 72 8.16 1.67 12.30
N SER A 73 9.31 1.02 12.52
CA SER A 73 9.50 0.14 13.68
C SER A 73 9.40 0.87 15.03
N ALA A 74 9.84 2.13 15.10
CA ALA A 74 9.71 2.94 16.31
C ALA A 74 8.24 3.24 16.65
N VAL A 75 7.37 3.42 15.64
CA VAL A 75 5.93 3.59 15.82
C VAL A 75 5.30 2.31 16.40
N LEU A 76 5.69 1.14 15.89
CA LEU A 76 5.26 -0.15 16.45
C LEU A 76 5.68 -0.30 17.92
N VAL A 77 6.94 -0.01 18.25
CA VAL A 77 7.42 -0.08 19.64
C VAL A 77 6.64 0.87 20.55
N LEU A 78 6.38 2.10 20.10
CA LEU A 78 5.58 3.06 20.86
C LEU A 78 4.13 2.59 21.05
N ALA A 79 3.53 1.99 20.02
CA ALA A 79 2.17 1.44 20.09
C ALA A 79 2.07 0.27 21.08
N PHE A 80 3.04 -0.64 21.09
CA PHE A 80 3.10 -1.74 22.06
C PHE A 80 3.41 -1.25 23.48
N ALA A 81 4.30 -0.28 23.65
CA ALA A 81 4.59 0.32 24.94
C ALA A 81 3.36 1.04 25.50
N ALA A 82 2.62 1.79 24.68
CA ALA A 82 1.38 2.43 25.07
C ALA A 82 0.29 1.41 25.46
N LEU A 83 0.19 0.28 24.74
CA LEU A 83 -0.73 -0.81 25.08
C LEU A 83 -0.43 -1.41 26.47
N SER A 84 0.85 -1.52 26.83
CA SER A 84 1.29 -2.07 28.12
C SER A 84 1.05 -1.14 29.31
N ILE A 85 0.93 0.17 29.09
CA ILE A 85 0.93 1.17 30.17
C ILE A 85 -0.48 1.60 30.55
N ILE A 86 -1.39 1.93 29.61
CA ILE A 86 -2.83 2.15 29.83
C ILE A 86 -3.49 2.50 28.47
N ALA A 87 -4.60 1.81 28.15
CA ALA A 87 -5.67 2.23 27.24
C ALA A 87 -5.33 2.47 25.75
N VAL A 88 -4.65 1.52 25.08
CA VAL A 88 -4.73 1.42 23.62
C VAL A 88 -5.76 0.35 23.24
N ASN A 89 -6.70 0.70 22.36
CA ASN A 89 -7.73 -0.23 21.91
C ASN A 89 -7.07 -1.32 21.03
N PRO A 90 -7.13 -2.61 21.41
CA PRO A 90 -6.45 -3.69 20.67
C PRO A 90 -6.89 -3.77 19.20
N LEU A 91 -8.11 -3.32 18.87
CA LEU A 91 -8.60 -3.29 17.49
C LEU A 91 -7.80 -2.35 16.58
N LEU A 92 -7.40 -1.18 17.06
CA LEU A 92 -6.59 -0.25 16.27
C LEU A 92 -5.20 -0.81 15.98
N LEU A 93 -4.62 -1.52 16.96
CA LEU A 93 -3.33 -2.17 16.81
C LEU A 93 -3.41 -3.33 15.81
N ILE A 94 -4.47 -4.15 15.87
CA ILE A 94 -4.72 -5.21 14.89
C ILE A 94 -4.90 -4.62 13.48
N LEU A 95 -5.66 -3.53 13.35
CA LEU A 95 -5.88 -2.87 12.07
C LEU A 95 -4.57 -2.30 11.50
N TYR A 96 -3.74 -1.64 12.32
CA TYR A 96 -2.44 -1.12 11.90
C TYR A 96 -1.50 -2.24 11.43
N ILE A 97 -1.39 -3.33 12.20
CA ILE A 97 -0.61 -4.51 11.80
C ILE A 97 -1.16 -5.11 10.50
N GLY A 98 -2.49 -5.19 10.35
CA GLY A 98 -3.14 -5.67 9.13
C GLY A 98 -2.79 -4.84 7.90
N ILE A 99 -2.76 -3.51 8.02
CA ILE A 99 -2.35 -2.60 6.94
C ILE A 99 -0.88 -2.83 6.58
N ILE A 100 0.02 -2.94 7.56
CA ILE A 100 1.44 -3.21 7.32
C ILE A 100 1.63 -4.54 6.60
N LEU A 101 0.94 -5.59 7.05
CA LEU A 101 1.02 -6.92 6.46
C LEU A 101 0.50 -6.91 5.02
N ALA A 102 -0.64 -6.27 4.77
CA ALA A 102 -1.17 -6.11 3.43
C ALA A 102 -0.20 -5.34 2.50
N ALA A 103 0.38 -4.25 3.00
CA ALA A 103 1.39 -3.49 2.26
C ALA A 103 2.63 -4.33 1.95
N GLY A 104 3.10 -5.14 2.92
CA GLY A 104 4.21 -6.07 2.72
C GLY A 104 3.93 -7.14 1.67
N ILE A 105 2.73 -7.72 1.64
CA ILE A 105 2.32 -8.67 0.60
C ILE A 105 2.32 -8.01 -0.78
N VAL A 106 1.73 -6.81 -0.90
CA VAL A 106 1.68 -6.06 -2.17
C VAL A 106 3.10 -5.75 -2.67
N LEU A 107 4.00 -5.37 -1.76
CA LEU A 107 5.39 -5.08 -2.10
C LEU A 107 6.16 -6.33 -2.57
N LEU A 108 5.91 -7.49 -1.93
CA LEU A 108 6.52 -8.76 -2.31
C LEU A 108 6.02 -9.27 -3.66
N ASP A 109 4.73 -9.07 -3.95
CA ASP A 109 4.13 -9.44 -5.24
C ASP A 109 4.65 -8.53 -6.37
N GLY A 110 4.75 -7.22 -6.11
CA GLY A 110 5.26 -6.25 -7.07
C GLY A 110 6.76 -6.35 -7.39
N GLY A 111 7.53 -7.17 -6.66
CA GLY A 111 8.97 -7.41 -6.90
C GLY A 111 9.28 -8.71 -7.63
N LYS A 112 8.27 -9.48 -8.05
CA LYS A 112 8.43 -10.80 -8.68
C LYS A 112 8.52 -10.79 -10.22
N GLU A 113 8.62 -9.63 -10.82
CA GLU A 113 8.75 -9.39 -12.27
C GLU A 113 10.08 -8.64 -12.55
#